data_AF-A0A382SJZ8-F1
#
_entry.id   AF-A0A382SJZ8-F1
#
_cell.length_a   1.000
_cell.length_b   1.000
_cell.length_c   1.000
_cell.angle_alpha   90.00
_cell.angle_beta   90.00
_cell.angle_gamma   90.00
#
_symmetry.space_group_name_H-M   'P 1'
#
loop_
_entity.id
_entity.type
_entity.pdbx_description
1 polymer ?
#
loop_
_entity_poly.entity_id
_entity_poly.type
_entity_poly.pdbx_seq_one_letter_code
_entity_poly.pdbx_strand_id
1 'polypeptide(L)'
;MGGLNIDKKNVEVNEKANTHEGRENFTLAHEIGHILLHSERISLNNNEKLCRTEAGIDINTPDQLEWEADKFAAFLLMPTENVKIAFNNIRNKPLYLKRNILFRYLLKRSLRTSSINFSRKVIEAGNFTNVSKLAMVNRLIGMGLIRGL
;
A
#
# COMPACT_ATOMS: atom_id res chain seq x y z
N MET A 1 4.46 -5.01 11.79
CA MET A 1 4.68 -6.22 10.97
C MET A 1 3.51 -7.14 11.24
N GLY A 2 2.95 -7.85 10.26
CA GLY A 2 1.76 -8.69 10.43
C GLY A 2 2.11 -10.17 10.24
N GLY A 3 1.31 -11.07 10.80
CA GLY A 3 1.36 -12.50 10.53
C GLY A 3 0.00 -13.16 10.73
N LEU A 4 -0.36 -14.08 9.83
CA LEU A 4 -1.61 -14.80 9.88
C LEU A 4 -1.40 -16.23 10.39
N ASN A 5 -2.12 -16.59 11.45
CA ASN A 5 -2.24 -17.97 11.91
C ASN A 5 -3.67 -18.47 11.66
N ILE A 6 -3.84 -19.28 10.61
CA ILE A 6 -5.14 -19.73 10.13
C ILE A 6 -5.81 -20.69 11.12
N ASP A 7 -5.07 -21.64 11.70
CA ASP A 7 -5.62 -22.64 12.62
C ASP A 7 -6.10 -22.03 13.94
N LYS A 8 -5.37 -21.04 14.43
CA LYS A 8 -5.75 -20.30 15.65
C LYS A 8 -6.76 -19.20 15.39
N LYS A 9 -7.13 -18.94 14.12
CA LYS A 9 -7.94 -17.79 13.68
C LYS A 9 -7.41 -16.46 14.22
N ASN A 10 -6.09 -16.32 14.30
CA ASN A 10 -5.44 -15.17 14.90
C ASN A 10 -4.64 -14.40 13.86
N VAL A 11 -4.75 -13.07 13.92
CA VAL A 11 -3.89 -12.14 13.19
C VAL A 11 -2.98 -11.48 14.21
N GLU A 12 -1.67 -11.64 14.03
CA GLU A 12 -0.66 -11.01 14.87
C GLU A 12 -0.18 -9.73 14.20
N VAL A 13 -0.30 -8.59 14.88
CA VAL A 13 0.26 -7.32 14.41
C VAL A 13 1.28 -6.84 15.43
N ASN A 14 2.53 -6.74 15.03
CA ASN A 14 3.62 -6.26 15.86
C ASN A 14 3.47 -4.74 16.11
N GLU A 15 3.10 -4.41 17.36
CA GLU A 15 2.84 -3.05 17.86
C GLU A 15 4.08 -2.14 17.88
N LYS A 16 5.31 -2.70 17.94
CA LYS A 16 6.53 -1.90 18.19
C LYS A 16 7.00 -1.02 17.01
N ALA A 17 6.32 -1.07 15.87
CA ALA A 17 6.61 -0.23 14.70
C ALA A 17 5.61 0.92 14.49
N ASN A 18 4.70 1.13 15.45
CA ASN A 18 3.46 1.88 15.25
C ASN A 18 3.54 3.32 15.78
N THR A 19 3.79 4.25 14.86
CA THR A 19 3.51 5.68 15.07
C THR A 19 2.55 6.24 14.01
N HIS A 20 1.99 5.37 13.14
CA HIS A 20 1.19 5.77 12.00
C HIS A 20 0.02 4.79 11.75
N GLU A 21 -1.19 5.17 12.18
CA GLU A 21 -2.47 4.45 12.01
C GLU A 21 -2.67 3.86 10.60
N GLY A 22 -2.30 4.64 9.57
CA GLY A 22 -2.43 4.19 8.18
C GLY A 22 -1.50 3.03 7.76
N ARG A 23 -0.44 2.71 8.52
CA ARG A 23 0.41 1.54 8.29
C ARG A 23 -0.16 0.28 8.95
N GLU A 24 -0.77 0.44 10.12
CA GLU A 24 -1.49 -0.63 10.81
C GLU A 24 -2.67 -1.09 9.98
N ASN A 25 -3.49 -0.15 9.51
CA ASN A 25 -4.63 -0.44 8.65
C ASN A 25 -4.22 -1.19 7.38
N PHE A 26 -3.11 -0.78 6.74
CA PHE A 26 -2.61 -1.48 5.56
C PHE A 26 -2.14 -2.90 5.88
N THR A 27 -1.49 -3.09 7.02
CA THR A 27 -1.07 -4.42 7.48
C THR A 27 -2.29 -5.30 7.73
N LEU A 28 -3.28 -4.82 8.49
CA LEU A 28 -4.51 -5.57 8.75
C LEU A 28 -5.27 -5.91 7.47
N ALA A 29 -5.42 -4.95 6.56
CA ALA A 29 -6.08 -5.17 5.28
C ALA A 29 -5.34 -6.19 4.41
N HIS A 30 -4.01 -6.23 4.47
CA HIS A 30 -3.18 -7.21 3.79
C HIS A 30 -3.41 -8.63 4.36
N GLU A 31 -3.43 -8.80 5.68
CA GLU A 31 -3.74 -10.10 6.30
C GLU A 31 -5.17 -10.56 5.98
N ILE A 32 -6.15 -9.64 5.94
CA ILE A 32 -7.51 -9.93 5.46
C ILE A 32 -7.47 -10.41 4.00
N GLY A 33 -6.62 -9.81 3.16
CA GLY A 33 -6.39 -10.26 1.79
C GLY A 33 -5.90 -11.70 1.72
N HIS A 34 -4.94 -12.08 2.58
CA HIS A 34 -4.50 -13.48 2.68
C HIS A 34 -5.62 -14.42 3.11
N ILE A 35 -6.42 -14.06 4.11
CA ILE A 35 -7.56 -14.87 4.56
C ILE A 35 -8.57 -15.07 3.41
N LEU A 36 -8.96 -14.00 2.74
CA LEU A 36 -10.05 -14.06 1.76
C LEU A 36 -9.62 -14.67 0.41
N LEU A 37 -8.39 -14.40 -0.03
CA LEU A 37 -7.93 -14.82 -1.36
C LEU A 37 -7.16 -16.14 -1.33
N HIS A 38 -6.50 -16.46 -0.21
CA HIS A 38 -5.47 -17.50 -0.19
C HIS A 38 -5.75 -18.62 0.83
N SER A 39 -6.69 -18.47 1.77
CA SER A 39 -6.96 -19.47 2.83
C SER A 39 -7.11 -20.89 2.31
N GLU A 40 -7.92 -21.12 1.28
CA GLU A 40 -8.14 -22.45 0.70
C GLU A 40 -6.86 -23.04 0.08
N ARG A 41 -6.06 -22.22 -0.63
CA ARG A 41 -4.78 -22.65 -1.23
C ARG A 41 -3.72 -22.96 -0.17
N ILE A 42 -3.73 -22.24 0.94
CA ILE A 42 -2.81 -22.46 2.06
C ILE A 42 -3.18 -23.76 2.78
N SER A 43 -4.48 -24.00 3.03
CA SER A 43 -4.99 -25.24 3.61
C SER A 43 -4.70 -26.47 2.76
N LEU A 44 -4.73 -26.36 1.43
CA LEU A 44 -4.42 -27.48 0.52
C LEU A 44 -2.94 -27.84 0.44
N ASN A 45 -2.04 -26.90 0.72
CA ASN A 45 -0.59 -27.09 0.57
C ASN A 45 0.10 -27.54 1.88
N ASN A 46 -0.63 -27.76 2.98
CA ASN A 46 -0.07 -28.02 4.32
C ASN A 46 1.00 -26.99 4.77
N ASN A 47 0.99 -25.80 4.17
CA ASN A 47 1.87 -24.70 4.59
C ASN A 47 1.14 -23.96 5.70
N GLU A 48 1.36 -24.39 6.94
CA GLU A 48 0.56 -24.01 8.12
C GLU A 48 0.71 -22.54 8.55
N LYS A 49 1.63 -21.77 7.94
CA LYS A 49 1.89 -20.37 8.26
C LYS A 49 2.23 -19.59 7.00
N LEU A 50 1.57 -18.45 6.80
CA LEU A 50 2.10 -17.36 5.97
C LEU A 50 2.58 -16.28 6.93
N CYS A 51 3.90 -16.16 7.11
CA CYS A 51 4.45 -15.24 8.08
C CYS A 51 5.49 -14.33 7.46
N ARG A 52 5.29 -13.01 7.55
CA ARG A 52 6.33 -12.04 7.22
C ARG A 52 7.34 -12.01 8.37
N THR A 53 8.42 -12.81 8.30
CA THR A 53 9.46 -12.84 9.35
C THR A 53 10.41 -11.64 9.28
N GLU A 54 11.05 -11.30 10.41
CA GLU A 54 11.96 -10.15 10.56
C GLU A 54 13.16 -10.16 9.58
N ALA A 55 13.43 -11.29 8.91
CA ALA A 55 14.49 -11.45 7.92
C ALA A 55 14.06 -11.23 6.45
N GLY A 56 12.76 -11.01 6.19
CA GLY A 56 12.21 -10.95 4.83
C GLY A 56 11.16 -12.03 4.56
N ILE A 57 10.75 -12.09 3.30
CA ILE A 57 9.78 -13.03 2.71
C ILE A 57 9.96 -14.43 3.32
N ASP A 58 8.88 -15.05 3.81
CA ASP A 58 8.91 -16.51 4.01
C ASP A 58 9.21 -17.11 2.64
N ILE A 59 10.33 -17.80 2.53
CA ILE A 59 10.90 -18.35 1.28
C ILE A 59 9.87 -19.25 0.57
N ASN A 60 8.81 -19.67 1.27
CA ASN A 60 7.73 -20.51 0.76
C ASN A 60 6.45 -19.77 0.35
N THR A 61 6.30 -18.46 0.60
CA THR A 61 5.14 -17.71 0.09
C THR A 61 5.43 -17.25 -1.34
N PRO A 62 4.65 -17.68 -2.35
CA PRO A 62 4.86 -17.20 -3.71
C PRO A 62 4.67 -15.68 -3.76
N ASP A 63 5.62 -14.97 -4.40
CA ASP A 63 5.57 -13.50 -4.59
C ASP A 63 4.22 -13.01 -5.13
N GLN A 64 3.52 -13.86 -5.89
CA GLN A 64 2.19 -13.59 -6.41
C GLN A 64 1.14 -13.43 -5.29
N LEU A 65 1.14 -14.25 -4.24
CA LEU A 65 0.16 -14.17 -3.16
C LEU A 65 0.34 -12.87 -2.36
N GLU A 66 1.57 -12.51 -2.06
CA GLU A 66 1.90 -11.25 -1.39
C GLU A 66 1.46 -10.04 -2.22
N TRP A 67 1.72 -10.07 -3.54
CA TRP A 67 1.25 -9.03 -4.45
C TRP A 67 -0.27 -8.94 -4.53
N GLU A 68 -0.97 -10.08 -4.54
CA GLU A 68 -2.44 -10.14 -4.52
C GLU A 68 -3.00 -9.55 -3.21
N ALA A 69 -2.39 -9.86 -2.07
CA ALA A 69 -2.77 -9.31 -0.76
C ALA A 69 -2.50 -7.80 -0.64
N ASP A 70 -1.33 -7.32 -1.12
CA ASP A 70 -1.01 -5.89 -1.18
C ASP A 70 -2.00 -5.13 -2.07
N LYS A 71 -2.38 -5.71 -3.21
CA LYS A 71 -3.36 -5.13 -4.12
C LYS A 71 -4.75 -5.11 -3.50
N PHE A 72 -5.15 -6.17 -2.81
CA PHE A 72 -6.37 -6.23 -2.02
C PHE A 72 -6.42 -5.11 -0.98
N ALA A 73 -5.37 -4.98 -0.16
CA ALA A 73 -5.28 -3.94 0.86
C ALA A 73 -5.39 -2.53 0.28
N ALA A 74 -4.70 -2.29 -0.84
CA ALA A 74 -4.76 -1.01 -1.54
C ALA A 74 -6.16 -0.68 -2.06
N PHE A 75 -6.93 -1.67 -2.53
CA PHE A 75 -8.29 -1.46 -3.04
C PHE A 75 -9.30 -1.30 -1.91
N LEU A 76 -9.16 -2.08 -0.84
CA LEU A 76 -10.02 -1.99 0.34
C LEU A 76 -9.89 -0.62 1.02
N LEU A 77 -8.65 -0.16 1.25
CA LEU A 77 -8.41 1.09 1.96
C LEU A 77 -8.53 2.34 1.07
N MET A 78 -8.27 2.20 -0.23
CA MET A 78 -8.33 3.30 -1.19
C MET A 78 -9.16 2.90 -2.43
N PRO A 79 -10.50 2.88 -2.31
CA PRO A 79 -11.39 2.53 -3.41
C PRO A 79 -11.16 3.41 -4.65
N THR A 80 -11.18 2.79 -5.82
CA THR A 80 -10.79 3.41 -7.10
C THR A 80 -11.57 4.71 -7.37
N GLU A 81 -12.88 4.69 -7.18
CA GLU A 81 -13.74 5.84 -7.47
C GLU A 81 -13.50 6.98 -6.48
N ASN A 82 -13.36 6.69 -5.19
CA ASN A 82 -13.03 7.68 -4.17
C ASN A 82 -11.69 8.36 -4.46
N VAL A 83 -10.66 7.59 -4.85
CA VAL A 83 -9.35 8.14 -5.22
C VAL A 83 -9.44 9.00 -6.48
N LYS A 84 -10.20 8.58 -7.49
CA LYS A 84 -10.43 9.37 -8.72
C LYS A 84 -11.13 10.69 -8.41
N ILE A 85 -12.20 10.68 -7.62
CA ILE A 85 -12.94 11.89 -7.22
C ILE A 85 -12.00 12.85 -6.48
N ALA A 86 -11.29 12.35 -5.46
CA ALA A 86 -10.33 13.15 -4.69
C ALA A 86 -9.21 13.71 -5.56
N PHE A 87 -8.69 12.93 -6.51
CA PHE A 87 -7.68 13.39 -7.47
C PHE A 87 -8.25 14.48 -8.39
N ASN A 88 -9.44 14.27 -8.95
CA ASN A 88 -10.09 15.19 -9.89
C ASN A 88 -10.43 16.54 -9.24
N ASN A 89 -10.71 16.57 -7.94
CA ASN A 89 -10.88 17.81 -7.17
C ASN A 89 -9.60 18.66 -7.12
N ILE A 90 -8.43 18.07 -7.36
CA ILE A 90 -7.13 18.75 -7.35
C ILE A 90 -6.61 18.96 -8.77
N ARG A 91 -6.82 17.98 -9.65
CA ARG A 91 -6.23 17.94 -11.00
C ARG A 91 -7.01 17.04 -11.93
N ASN A 92 -7.19 17.47 -13.17
CA ASN A 92 -7.91 16.75 -14.23
C ASN A 92 -7.02 15.92 -15.19
N LYS A 93 -5.70 15.86 -14.95
CA LYS A 93 -4.72 15.13 -15.78
C LYS A 93 -3.68 14.45 -14.91
N PRO A 94 -3.04 13.35 -15.34
CA PRO A 94 -1.94 12.74 -14.59
C PRO A 94 -0.81 13.74 -14.24
N LEU A 95 -0.18 13.51 -13.10
CA LEU A 95 1.00 14.24 -12.65
C LEU A 95 2.26 13.55 -13.20
N TYR A 96 3.00 14.25 -14.06
CA TYR A 96 4.28 13.79 -14.57
C TYR A 96 5.40 14.41 -13.75
N LEU A 97 6.22 13.57 -13.09
CA LEU A 97 7.31 14.02 -12.22
C LEU A 97 8.70 14.00 -12.89
N LYS A 98 8.78 13.62 -14.17
CA LYS A 98 10.03 13.57 -14.93
C LYS A 98 10.67 14.97 -14.97
N ARG A 99 11.95 15.09 -14.59
CA ARG A 99 12.69 16.35 -14.69
C ARG A 99 14.08 16.13 -15.26
N ASN A 100 14.46 17.00 -16.20
CA ASN A 100 15.82 17.08 -16.73
C ASN A 100 16.82 17.26 -15.58
N ILE A 101 18.00 16.65 -15.69
CA ILE A 101 19.06 16.62 -14.67
C ILE A 101 19.34 18.02 -14.08
N LEU A 102 19.30 19.06 -14.93
CA LEU A 102 19.57 20.46 -14.59
C LEU A 102 18.57 21.02 -13.58
N PHE A 103 17.29 20.67 -13.73
CA PHE A 103 16.24 21.08 -12.81
C PHE A 103 16.33 20.37 -11.45
N ARG A 104 16.98 19.20 -11.36
CA ARG A 104 17.17 18.47 -10.09
C ARG A 104 18.10 19.22 -9.13
N TYR A 105 19.09 19.93 -9.67
CA TYR A 105 19.95 20.82 -8.90
C TYR A 105 19.22 22.12 -8.51
N LEU A 106 18.43 22.68 -9.43
CA LEU A 106 17.79 23.99 -9.24
C LEU A 106 16.64 23.98 -8.22
N LEU A 107 15.78 22.95 -8.22
CA LEU A 107 14.77 22.81 -7.15
C LEU A 107 15.18 21.70 -6.18
N LYS A 108 15.60 22.10 -4.97
CA LYS A 108 15.97 21.28 -3.79
C LYS A 108 14.95 20.22 -3.35
N ARG A 109 13.81 20.04 -4.02
CA ARG A 109 12.79 19.03 -3.67
C ARG A 109 13.04 17.73 -4.42
N SER A 110 13.25 16.63 -3.67
CA SER A 110 13.33 15.28 -4.22
C SER A 110 11.98 14.82 -4.80
N LEU A 111 12.02 13.94 -5.80
CA LEU A 111 10.83 13.33 -6.42
C LEU A 111 9.91 12.70 -5.36
N ARG A 112 10.52 12.00 -4.40
CA ARG A 112 9.86 11.40 -3.23
C ARG A 112 9.10 12.44 -2.40
N THR A 113 9.73 13.59 -2.10
CA THR A 113 9.05 14.65 -1.35
C THR A 113 7.91 15.26 -2.15
N SER A 114 8.06 15.40 -3.48
CA SER A 114 6.99 15.90 -4.35
C SER A 114 5.79 14.95 -4.37
N SER A 115 6.02 13.65 -4.56
CA SER A 115 4.96 12.65 -4.60
C SER A 115 4.23 12.53 -3.25
N ILE A 116 4.97 12.53 -2.13
CA ILE A 116 4.37 12.52 -0.78
C ILE A 116 3.52 13.78 -0.51
N ASN A 117 4.00 14.95 -0.93
CA ASN A 117 3.21 16.18 -0.76
C ASN A 117 1.95 16.18 -1.63
N PHE A 118 2.04 15.60 -2.83
CA PHE A 118 0.88 15.47 -3.71
C PHE A 118 -0.13 14.46 -3.14
N SER A 119 0.33 13.32 -2.63
CA SER A 119 -0.56 12.32 -2.02
C SER A 119 -1.25 12.86 -0.77
N ARG A 120 -0.59 13.70 0.03
CA ARG A 120 -1.23 14.42 1.14
C ARG A 120 -2.44 15.24 0.68
N LYS A 121 -2.31 15.98 -0.43
CA LYS A 121 -3.44 16.75 -0.98
C LYS A 121 -4.61 15.86 -1.37
N VAL A 122 -4.33 14.72 -2.02
CA VAL A 122 -5.35 13.74 -2.42
C VAL A 122 -6.04 13.13 -1.18
N ILE A 123 -5.26 12.81 -0.14
CA ILE A 123 -5.78 12.35 1.14
C ILE A 123 -6.75 13.36 1.74
N GLU A 124 -6.35 14.64 1.80
CA GLU A 124 -7.17 15.73 2.34
C GLU A 124 -8.44 15.96 1.49
N ALA A 125 -8.32 15.99 0.16
CA ALA A 125 -9.45 16.20 -0.73
C ALA A 125 -10.48 15.05 -0.73
N GLY A 126 -10.05 13.84 -0.37
CA GLY A 126 -10.89 12.64 -0.27
C GLY A 126 -11.27 12.26 1.15
N ASN A 127 -10.88 13.04 2.16
CA ASN A 127 -11.08 12.74 3.58
C ASN A 127 -10.61 11.33 3.98
N PHE A 128 -9.48 10.87 3.43
CA PHE A 128 -8.93 9.57 3.80
C PHE A 128 -8.26 9.63 5.18
N THR A 129 -8.81 8.93 6.16
CA THR A 129 -8.25 8.87 7.53
C THR A 129 -7.47 7.58 7.80
N ASN A 130 -7.61 6.59 6.93
CA ASN A 130 -7.19 5.20 7.16
C ASN A 130 -5.87 4.80 6.48
N VAL A 131 -5.19 5.70 5.76
CA VAL A 131 -4.01 5.35 4.95
C VAL A 131 -2.83 6.29 5.12
N SER A 132 -1.63 5.75 4.93
CA SER A 132 -0.41 6.54 4.91
C SER A 132 -0.23 7.30 3.58
N LYS A 133 0.52 8.40 3.63
CA LYS A 133 0.92 9.16 2.43
C LYS A 133 1.66 8.30 1.41
N LEU A 134 2.46 7.33 1.86
CA LEU A 134 3.23 6.44 0.98
C LEU A 134 2.32 5.41 0.30
N ALA A 135 1.37 4.83 1.03
CA ALA A 135 0.37 3.94 0.46
C ALA A 135 -0.44 4.65 -0.64
N MET A 136 -0.85 5.90 -0.39
CA MET A 136 -1.53 6.72 -1.40
C MET A 136 -0.62 7.03 -2.62
N VAL A 137 0.69 7.28 -2.42
CA VAL A 137 1.62 7.42 -3.56
C VAL A 137 1.61 6.16 -4.42
N ASN A 138 1.77 4.97 -3.82
CA ASN A 138 1.76 3.71 -4.55
C ASN A 138 0.44 3.48 -5.28
N ARG A 139 -0.69 3.81 -4.63
CA ARG A 139 -2.03 3.73 -5.24
C ARG A 139 -2.15 4.61 -6.48
N LEU A 140 -1.70 5.86 -6.40
CA LEU A 140 -1.74 6.81 -7.51
C LEU A 140 -0.81 6.41 -8.67
N ILE A 141 0.34 5.78 -8.38
CA ILE A 141 1.23 5.21 -9.40
C ILE A 141 0.54 4.02 -10.07
N GLY A 142 -0.02 3.08 -9.30
CA GLY A 142 -0.71 1.91 -9.83
C GLY A 142 -1.94 2.26 -10.67
N MET A 143 -2.56 3.41 -10.43
CA MET A 143 -3.64 3.97 -11.25
C MET A 143 -3.16 4.79 -12.45
N GLY A 144 -1.84 4.99 -12.61
CA GLY A 144 -1.26 5.82 -13.65
C GLY A 144 -1.57 7.32 -13.52
N LEU A 145 -1.98 7.76 -12.32
CA LEU A 145 -2.28 9.16 -11.98
C LEU A 145 -1.02 9.95 -11.58
N ILE A 146 0.02 9.26 -11.10
CA ILE A 146 1.40 9.77 -11.01
C ILE A 146 2.27 8.95 -11.98
N ARG A 147 3.10 9.63 -12.78
CA ARG A 147 3.97 9.02 -13.79
C ARG A 147 5.38 9.63 -13.76
N GLY A 148 6.36 8.86 -14.24
CA GLY A 148 7.75 9.33 -14.41
C GLY A 148 8.50 9.54 -13.10
N LEU A 149 8.24 8.66 -12.12
CA LEU A 149 9.10 8.47 -10.95
C LEU A 149 10.31 7.62 -11.31
#